data_AF-A0A3R7YIU1-F1
#
_entry.id   AF-A0A3R7YIU1-F1
#
_cell.length_a   1.000
_cell.length_b   1.000
_cell.length_c   1.000
_cell.angle_alpha   90.00
_cell.angle_beta   90.00
_cell.angle_gamma   90.00
#
_symmetry.space_group_name_H-M   'P 1'
#
loop_
_entity.id
_entity.type
_entity.pdbx_description
1 polymer ?
#
loop_
_entity_poly.entity_id
_entity_poly.type
_entity_poly.pdbx_seq_one_letter_code
_entity_poly.pdbx_strand_id
1 'polypeptide(L)'
;MKKIIEIFGKTVHKWRYDDGITYSAALSFMILMSFPALILFVISISSFFLKEKVIQESIIHFISPIATQSTINLLHIIFQHIPNTNIITFSLLISFILFLWTSTNLFLQLQKTINIMWGVSHEEKSWYEKAIGKRKTALITVLVFTFFVFMVTIFELIFSSVLPEIGQILPISSWIVQALTSILNFIIVSLFLAYLYRVLPDIKMEYKFIIPSSFLTAGLITLGKYVFSIYLMHANPTGLYGSIGSLIAIFLWVFFISVIVTIMIEFTKIYEEYDYMHKL
;
A
#
# COMPACT_ATOMS: atom_id res chain seq x y z
N MET A 1 -27.87 -12.07 -10.99
CA MET A 1 -27.80 -12.00 -9.52
C MET A 1 -27.43 -13.34 -8.87
N LYS A 2 -28.13 -14.47 -9.14
CA LYS A 2 -27.78 -15.80 -8.58
C LYS A 2 -26.32 -16.23 -8.78
N LYS A 3 -25.78 -16.04 -10.00
CA LYS A 3 -24.37 -16.34 -10.35
C LYS A 3 -23.33 -15.59 -9.49
N ILE A 4 -23.55 -14.31 -9.20
CA ILE A 4 -22.61 -13.52 -8.38
C ILE A 4 -22.63 -14.00 -6.93
N ILE A 5 -23.81 -14.24 -6.38
CA ILE A 5 -23.99 -14.74 -5.01
C ILE A 5 -23.32 -16.12 -4.85
N GLU A 6 -23.46 -16.99 -5.84
CA GLU A 6 -22.82 -18.30 -5.84
C GLU A 6 -21.28 -18.21 -5.86
N ILE A 7 -20.71 -17.33 -6.70
CA ILE A 7 -19.27 -17.09 -6.76
C ILE A 7 -18.76 -16.61 -5.40
N PHE A 8 -19.38 -15.57 -4.83
CA PHE A 8 -18.98 -15.04 -3.52
C PHE A 8 -19.11 -16.08 -2.39
N GLY A 9 -20.20 -16.86 -2.39
CA GLY A 9 -20.38 -17.95 -1.41
C GLY A 9 -19.28 -19.00 -1.50
N LYS A 10 -18.92 -19.43 -2.71
CA LYS A 10 -17.80 -20.34 -2.94
C LYS A 10 -16.47 -19.71 -2.53
N THR A 11 -16.25 -18.41 -2.81
CA THR A 11 -15.04 -17.69 -2.41
C THR A 11 -14.84 -17.69 -0.91
N VAL A 12 -15.84 -17.31 -0.14
CA VAL A 12 -15.71 -17.27 1.32
C VAL A 12 -15.51 -18.68 1.88
N HIS A 13 -16.18 -19.68 1.33
CA HIS A 13 -16.00 -21.07 1.76
C HIS A 13 -14.57 -21.57 1.50
N LYS A 14 -14.07 -21.39 0.27
CA LYS A 14 -12.73 -21.83 -0.13
C LYS A 14 -11.63 -21.05 0.60
N TRP A 15 -11.79 -19.73 0.75
CA TRP A 15 -10.86 -18.90 1.53
C TRP A 15 -10.76 -19.34 2.99
N ARG A 16 -11.88 -19.76 3.61
CA ARG A 16 -11.85 -20.33 4.97
C ARG A 16 -11.22 -21.73 5.00
N TYR A 17 -11.44 -22.53 3.97
CA TYR A 17 -10.86 -23.88 3.85
C TYR A 17 -9.34 -23.82 3.67
N ASP A 18 -8.83 -22.85 2.89
CA ASP A 18 -7.40 -22.63 2.64
C ASP A 18 -6.73 -21.75 3.73
N ASP A 19 -7.25 -21.77 4.96
CA ASP A 19 -6.71 -21.04 6.12
C ASP A 19 -6.49 -19.53 5.88
N GLY A 20 -7.38 -18.89 5.12
CA GLY A 20 -7.23 -17.50 4.69
C GLY A 20 -7.05 -16.49 5.82
N ILE A 21 -7.60 -16.75 7.01
CA ILE A 21 -7.36 -15.93 8.22
C ILE A 21 -5.89 -15.98 8.63
N THR A 22 -5.29 -17.18 8.66
CA THR A 22 -3.89 -17.39 9.04
C THR A 22 -2.96 -16.68 8.06
N TYR A 23 -3.22 -16.81 6.75
CA TYR A 23 -2.43 -16.10 5.74
C TYR A 23 -2.63 -14.58 5.79
N SER A 24 -3.84 -14.11 6.08
CA SER A 24 -4.11 -12.67 6.30
C SER A 24 -3.35 -12.14 7.51
N ALA A 25 -3.33 -12.88 8.61
CA ALA A 25 -2.59 -12.54 9.81
C ALA A 25 -1.08 -12.49 9.52
N ALA A 26 -0.54 -13.52 8.85
CA ALA A 26 0.87 -13.56 8.47
C ALA A 26 1.27 -12.40 7.54
N LEU A 27 0.43 -12.06 6.56
CA LEU A 27 0.64 -10.93 5.67
C LEU A 27 0.61 -9.60 6.43
N SER A 28 -0.39 -9.42 7.30
CA SER A 28 -0.52 -8.22 8.13
C SER A 28 0.68 -8.02 9.06
N PHE A 29 1.17 -9.11 9.67
CA PHE A 29 2.35 -9.08 10.51
C PHE A 29 3.61 -8.67 9.74
N MET A 30 3.81 -9.22 8.53
CA MET A 30 4.94 -8.81 7.68
C MET A 30 4.86 -7.33 7.27
N ILE A 31 3.65 -6.82 6.98
CA ILE A 31 3.42 -5.38 6.72
C ILE A 31 3.82 -4.54 7.93
N LEU A 32 3.32 -4.88 9.12
CA LEU A 32 3.60 -4.14 10.35
C LEU A 32 5.10 -4.20 10.70
N MET A 33 5.76 -5.33 10.48
CA MET A 33 7.20 -5.48 10.71
C MET A 33 8.06 -4.63 9.76
N SER A 34 7.55 -4.28 8.58
CA SER A 34 8.21 -3.35 7.67
C SER A 34 8.11 -1.89 8.09
N PHE A 35 7.13 -1.51 8.95
CA PHE A 35 6.89 -0.11 9.30
C PHE A 35 8.05 0.58 10.00
N PRO A 36 8.70 -0.01 11.03
CA PRO A 36 9.84 0.63 11.68
C PRO A 36 10.98 0.93 10.70
N ALA A 37 11.30 -0.02 9.82
CA ALA A 37 12.35 0.15 8.81
C ALA A 37 11.98 1.22 7.78
N LEU A 38 10.71 1.27 7.35
CA LEU A 38 10.19 2.31 6.47
C LEU A 38 10.25 3.69 7.12
N ILE A 39 9.81 3.83 8.37
CA ILE A 39 9.84 5.10 9.10
C ILE A 39 11.28 5.60 9.26
N LEU A 40 12.20 4.72 9.68
CA LEU A 40 13.62 5.07 9.80
C LEU A 40 14.23 5.48 8.46
N PHE A 41 13.87 4.79 7.37
CA PHE A 41 14.32 5.14 6.04
C PHE A 41 13.79 6.51 5.60
N VAL A 42 12.48 6.77 5.78
CA VAL A 42 11.84 8.06 5.47
C VAL A 42 12.44 9.21 6.29
N ILE A 43 12.71 9.00 7.58
CA ILE A 43 13.36 10.02 8.42
C ILE A 43 14.80 10.25 7.94
N SER A 44 15.53 9.19 7.61
CA SER A 44 16.93 9.30 7.17
C SER A 44 17.06 10.04 5.83
N ILE A 45 16.21 9.71 4.85
CA ILE A 45 16.19 10.38 3.54
C ILE A 45 15.73 11.83 3.69
N SER A 46 14.69 12.09 4.50
CA SER A 46 14.24 13.45 4.78
C SER A 46 15.33 14.26 5.46
N SER A 47 16.04 13.70 6.44
CA SER A 47 17.15 14.36 7.12
C SER A 47 18.33 14.64 6.19
N PHE A 48 18.55 13.81 5.16
CA PHE A 48 19.57 14.05 4.14
C PHE A 48 19.24 15.27 3.28
N PHE A 49 18.02 15.37 2.76
CA PHE A 49 17.58 16.51 1.94
C PHE A 49 17.34 17.78 2.76
N LEU A 50 16.66 17.68 3.90
CA LEU A 50 16.29 18.82 4.75
C LEU A 50 17.49 19.46 5.46
N LYS A 51 18.69 18.87 5.39
CA LYS A 51 19.92 19.52 5.85
C LYS A 51 20.36 20.70 4.99
N GLU A 52 19.93 20.72 3.74
CA GLU A 52 20.31 21.76 2.81
C GLU A 52 19.52 23.04 3.12
N LYS A 53 20.23 24.12 3.49
CA LYS A 53 19.59 25.41 3.83
C LYS A 53 18.69 25.93 2.71
N VAL A 54 19.08 25.69 1.45
CA VAL A 54 18.29 26.06 0.26
C VAL A 54 16.92 25.37 0.25
N ILE A 55 16.86 24.10 0.66
CA ILE A 55 15.61 23.33 0.74
C ILE A 55 14.76 23.82 1.92
N GLN A 56 15.38 24.09 3.08
CA GLN A 56 14.68 24.64 4.25
C GLN A 56 14.03 25.99 3.93
N GLU A 57 14.78 26.89 3.30
CA GLU A 57 14.30 28.22 2.88
C GLU A 57 13.18 28.11 1.84
N SER A 58 13.30 27.18 0.89
CA SER A 58 12.24 26.91 -0.11
C SER A 58 10.95 26.40 0.53
N ILE A 59 11.05 25.51 1.53
CA ILE A 59 9.89 24.99 2.27
C ILE A 59 9.24 26.11 3.08
N ILE A 60 10.02 26.93 3.79
CA ILE A 60 9.48 28.07 4.55
C ILE A 60 8.80 29.05 3.60
N HIS A 61 9.42 29.37 2.47
CA HIS A 61 8.85 30.28 1.48
C HIS A 61 7.54 29.73 0.88
N PHE A 62 7.45 28.43 0.64
CA PHE A 62 6.24 27.78 0.12
C PHE A 62 5.08 27.79 1.12
N ILE A 63 5.37 27.61 2.42
CA ILE A 63 4.33 27.49 3.45
C ILE A 63 4.00 28.86 4.08
N SER A 64 4.91 29.82 4.06
CA SER A 64 4.74 31.18 4.63
C SER A 64 3.39 31.87 4.26
N PRO A 65 2.87 31.74 3.02
CA PRO A 65 1.58 32.34 2.65
C PRO A 65 0.36 31.77 3.40
N ILE A 66 0.45 30.53 3.90
CA ILE A 66 -0.64 29.79 4.54
C ILE A 66 -0.36 29.41 6.00
N ALA A 67 0.87 29.60 6.48
CA ALA A 67 1.28 29.29 7.85
C ALA A 67 1.17 30.49 8.79
N THR A 68 0.83 30.19 10.05
CA THR A 68 0.97 31.16 11.15
C THR A 68 2.44 31.33 11.54
N GLN A 69 2.80 32.46 12.15
CA GLN A 69 4.16 32.70 12.65
C GLN A 69 4.64 31.60 13.62
N SER A 70 3.71 31.02 14.41
CA SER A 70 3.98 29.87 15.27
C SER A 70 4.38 28.62 14.49
N THR A 71 3.73 28.35 13.34
CA THR A 71 4.07 27.21 12.47
C THR A 71 5.45 27.40 11.82
N ILE A 72 5.79 28.62 11.41
CA ILE A 72 7.12 28.94 10.84
C ILE A 72 8.21 28.79 11.90
N ASN A 73 7.97 29.27 13.13
CA ASN A 73 8.92 29.10 14.23
C ASN A 73 9.12 27.62 14.60
N LEU A 74 8.05 26.80 14.58
CA LEU A 74 8.16 25.35 14.78
C LEU A 74 9.01 24.69 13.69
N LEU A 75 8.85 25.10 12.42
CA LEU A 75 9.68 24.59 11.32
C LEU A 75 11.16 24.95 11.52
N HIS A 76 11.47 26.18 11.92
CA HIS A 76 12.84 26.58 12.25
C HIS A 76 13.42 25.74 13.40
N ILE A 77 12.63 25.48 14.46
CA ILE A 77 13.05 24.61 15.57
C ILE A 77 13.32 23.19 15.07
N ILE A 78 12.43 22.63 14.23
CA ILE A 78 12.61 21.29 13.65
C ILE A 78 13.88 21.23 12.81
N PHE A 79 14.13 22.23 11.95
CA PHE A 79 15.31 22.29 11.10
C PHE A 79 16.62 22.45 11.88
N GLN A 80 16.60 23.22 12.98
CA GLN A 80 17.76 23.36 13.88
C GLN A 80 18.08 22.08 14.66
N HIS A 81 17.08 21.22 14.90
CA HIS A 81 17.24 19.95 15.60
C HIS A 81 17.48 18.76 14.65
N ILE A 82 17.66 18.99 13.35
CA ILE A 82 18.08 17.94 12.42
C ILE A 82 19.49 17.48 12.83
N PRO A 83 19.70 16.19 13.17
CA PRO A 83 20.97 15.69 13.71
C PRO A 83 22.17 16.05 12.83
N ASN A 84 23.17 16.77 13.37
CA ASN A 84 24.31 17.27 12.58
C ASN A 84 25.47 16.28 12.40
N THR A 85 25.19 14.98 12.28
CA THR A 85 26.26 13.96 12.29
C THR A 85 26.58 13.39 10.91
N ASN A 86 27.86 13.21 10.58
CA ASN A 86 28.36 12.39 9.45
C ASN A 86 27.89 10.92 9.50
N ILE A 87 27.29 10.50 10.62
CA ILE A 87 26.64 9.20 10.87
C ILE A 87 25.42 8.98 9.96
N ILE A 88 24.86 10.03 9.35
CA ILE A 88 23.65 9.94 8.51
C ILE A 88 23.82 9.00 7.33
N THR A 89 24.99 8.93 6.70
CA THR A 89 25.21 8.01 5.58
C THR A 89 25.16 6.54 6.04
N PHE A 90 25.71 6.23 7.22
CA PHE A 90 25.69 4.87 7.76
C PHE A 90 24.30 4.47 8.28
N SER A 91 23.60 5.36 8.97
CA SER A 91 22.22 5.15 9.43
C SER A 91 21.23 5.05 8.25
N LEU A 92 21.42 5.84 7.19
CA LEU A 92 20.62 5.75 5.98
C LEU A 92 20.85 4.41 5.27
N LEU A 93 22.11 3.98 5.15
CA LEU A 93 22.46 2.70 4.54
C LEU A 93 21.89 1.51 5.33
N ILE A 94 21.98 1.53 6.66
CA ILE A 94 21.42 0.44 7.48
C ILE A 94 19.89 0.41 7.44
N SER A 95 19.25 1.58 7.48
CA SER A 95 17.79 1.69 7.37
C SER A 95 17.31 1.23 6.00
N PHE A 96 18.04 1.57 4.93
CA PHE A 96 17.75 1.11 3.58
C PHE A 96 17.88 -0.41 3.43
N ILE A 97 18.96 -1.01 3.96
CA ILE A 97 19.14 -2.47 3.93
C ILE A 97 18.02 -3.17 4.72
N LEU A 98 17.68 -2.68 5.91
CA LEU A 98 16.59 -3.22 6.72
C LEU A 98 15.23 -3.07 6.03
N PHE A 99 14.98 -1.94 5.39
CA PHE A 99 13.77 -1.69 4.62
C PHE A 99 13.65 -2.65 3.44
N LEU A 100 14.73 -2.82 2.65
CA LEU A 100 14.75 -3.76 1.55
C LEU A 100 14.53 -5.21 2.03
N TRP A 101 15.17 -5.60 3.13
CA TRP A 101 15.04 -6.95 3.66
C TRP A 101 13.61 -7.25 4.15
N THR A 102 13.04 -6.37 4.96
CA THR A 102 11.67 -6.54 5.48
C THR A 102 10.64 -6.48 4.36
N SER A 103 10.76 -5.54 3.43
CA SER A 103 9.84 -5.41 2.28
C SER A 103 9.95 -6.62 1.34
N THR A 104 11.14 -7.17 1.14
CA THR A 104 11.31 -8.42 0.37
C THR A 104 10.56 -9.57 1.03
N ASN A 105 10.66 -9.72 2.35
CA ASN A 105 9.94 -10.77 3.08
C ASN A 105 8.41 -10.61 2.98
N LEU A 106 7.91 -9.37 3.02
CA LEU A 106 6.50 -9.06 2.77
C LEU A 106 6.04 -9.56 1.41
N PHE A 107 6.75 -9.24 0.33
CA PHE A 107 6.33 -9.67 -1.01
C PHE A 107 6.52 -11.16 -1.25
N LEU A 108 7.52 -11.79 -0.62
CA LEU A 108 7.64 -13.25 -0.58
C LEU A 108 6.45 -13.90 0.13
N GLN A 109 6.00 -13.31 1.24
CA GLN A 109 4.82 -13.79 1.96
C GLN A 109 3.54 -13.60 1.14
N LEU A 110 3.41 -12.48 0.42
CA LEU A 110 2.30 -12.27 -0.51
C LEU A 110 2.32 -13.28 -1.66
N GLN A 111 3.48 -13.49 -2.30
CA GLN A 111 3.66 -14.52 -3.34
C GLN A 111 3.28 -15.90 -2.82
N LYS A 112 3.77 -16.29 -1.63
CA LYS A 112 3.43 -17.56 -0.99
C LYS A 112 1.92 -17.69 -0.80
N THR A 113 1.27 -16.63 -0.32
CA THR A 113 -0.18 -16.60 -0.08
C THR A 113 -0.95 -16.76 -1.40
N ILE A 114 -0.57 -16.03 -2.45
CA ILE A 114 -1.16 -16.14 -3.78
C ILE A 114 -1.04 -17.59 -4.29
N ASN A 115 0.16 -18.17 -4.22
CA ASN A 115 0.40 -19.51 -4.74
C ASN A 115 -0.41 -20.59 -4.00
N ILE A 116 -0.56 -20.46 -2.68
CA ILE A 116 -1.32 -21.41 -1.87
C ILE A 116 -2.80 -21.32 -2.19
N MET A 117 -3.37 -20.11 -2.20
CA MET A 117 -4.76 -19.86 -2.57
C MET A 117 -5.04 -20.31 -4.01
N TRP A 118 -4.11 -20.08 -4.94
CA TRP A 118 -4.27 -20.59 -6.30
C TRP A 118 -4.08 -22.10 -6.46
N GLY A 119 -3.57 -22.79 -5.43
CA GLY A 119 -3.31 -24.23 -5.50
C GLY A 119 -2.14 -24.59 -6.41
N VAL A 120 -1.12 -23.73 -6.50
CA VAL A 120 0.08 -24.00 -7.31
C VAL A 120 0.85 -25.17 -6.72
N SER A 121 0.85 -26.30 -7.41
CA SER A 121 1.69 -27.46 -7.09
C SER A 121 3.16 -27.15 -7.36
N HIS A 122 4.05 -27.58 -6.48
CA HIS A 122 5.48 -27.29 -6.55
C HIS A 122 6.10 -27.77 -7.88
N GLU A 123 6.75 -26.87 -8.63
CA GLU A 123 7.55 -27.23 -9.82
C GLU A 123 8.80 -28.05 -9.45
N GLU A 124 9.33 -28.85 -10.36
CA GLU A 124 10.53 -29.71 -10.20
C GLU A 124 11.89 -28.95 -10.22
N LYS A 125 11.96 -27.69 -9.77
CA LYS A 125 13.25 -26.95 -9.71
C LYS A 125 14.00 -27.18 -8.40
N SER A 126 15.34 -27.12 -8.47
CA SER A 126 16.23 -27.13 -7.29
C SER A 126 15.86 -26.01 -6.31
N TRP A 127 15.96 -26.30 -5.01
CA TRP A 127 15.49 -25.39 -3.96
C TRP A 127 16.23 -24.05 -3.94
N TYR A 128 17.51 -24.03 -4.33
CA TYR A 128 18.33 -22.82 -4.40
C TYR A 128 17.91 -21.90 -5.55
N GLU A 129 17.66 -22.45 -6.73
CA GLU A 129 17.25 -21.67 -7.91
C GLU A 129 15.90 -21.00 -7.70
N LYS A 130 14.96 -21.71 -7.06
CA LYS A 130 13.67 -21.14 -6.64
C LYS A 130 13.86 -20.02 -5.62
N ALA A 131 14.68 -20.24 -4.59
CA ALA A 131 14.89 -19.25 -3.54
C ALA A 131 15.48 -17.94 -4.10
N ILE A 132 16.44 -18.02 -5.02
CA ILE A 132 17.05 -16.86 -5.66
C ILE A 132 16.06 -16.17 -6.60
N GLY A 133 15.33 -16.92 -7.44
CA GLY A 133 14.35 -16.36 -8.37
C GLY A 133 13.21 -15.61 -7.66
N LYS A 134 12.68 -16.21 -6.58
CA LYS A 134 11.62 -15.60 -5.75
C LYS A 134 12.10 -14.32 -5.08
N ARG A 135 13.30 -14.33 -4.50
CA ARG A 135 13.91 -13.13 -3.89
C ARG A 135 14.14 -12.02 -4.90
N LYS A 136 14.61 -12.34 -6.11
CA LYS A 136 14.76 -11.35 -7.20
C LYS A 136 13.42 -10.71 -7.58
N THR A 137 12.39 -11.52 -7.76
CA THR A 137 11.04 -11.04 -8.11
C THR A 137 10.46 -10.15 -7.00
N ALA A 138 10.60 -10.58 -5.74
CA ALA A 138 10.20 -9.78 -4.58
C ALA A 138 10.96 -8.45 -4.50
N LEU A 139 12.29 -8.45 -4.70
CA LEU A 139 13.10 -7.22 -4.72
C LEU A 139 12.70 -6.26 -5.84
N ILE A 140 12.48 -6.77 -7.05
CA ILE A 140 11.97 -5.95 -8.18
C ILE A 140 10.60 -5.37 -7.82
N THR A 141 9.74 -6.17 -7.18
CA THR A 141 8.41 -5.71 -6.72
C THR A 141 8.54 -4.60 -5.69
N VAL A 142 9.51 -4.66 -4.75
CA VAL A 142 9.79 -3.57 -3.81
C VAL A 142 10.16 -2.28 -4.56
N LEU A 143 11.03 -2.37 -5.57
CA LEU A 143 11.45 -1.20 -6.35
C LEU A 143 10.29 -0.61 -7.15
N VAL A 144 9.49 -1.45 -7.80
CA VAL A 144 8.30 -1.01 -8.53
C VAL A 144 7.29 -0.39 -7.57
N PHE A 145 7.03 -1.00 -6.41
CA PHE A 145 6.15 -0.43 -5.39
C PHE A 145 6.64 0.92 -4.88
N THR A 146 7.94 1.06 -4.63
CA THR A 146 8.54 2.31 -4.16
C THR A 146 8.41 3.42 -5.21
N PHE A 147 8.74 3.11 -6.47
CA PHE A 147 8.52 4.02 -7.60
C PHE A 147 7.06 4.39 -7.76
N PHE A 148 6.16 3.42 -7.57
CA PHE A 148 4.73 3.61 -7.66
C PHE A 148 4.22 4.61 -6.62
N VAL A 149 4.52 4.38 -5.34
CA VAL A 149 4.18 5.28 -4.22
C VAL A 149 4.75 6.68 -4.45
N PHE A 150 5.99 6.77 -4.94
CA PHE A 150 6.60 8.05 -5.30
C PHE A 150 5.78 8.78 -6.38
N MET A 151 5.39 8.09 -7.45
CA MET A 151 4.57 8.67 -8.52
C MET A 151 3.21 9.14 -7.99
N VAL A 152 2.52 8.33 -7.17
CA VAL A 152 1.25 8.75 -6.53
C VAL A 152 1.43 10.05 -5.77
N THR A 153 2.50 10.14 -4.97
CA THR A 153 2.79 11.32 -4.15
C THR A 153 3.05 12.56 -4.99
N ILE A 154 3.81 12.43 -6.07
CA ILE A 154 4.07 13.53 -7.01
C ILE A 154 2.79 13.97 -7.72
N PHE A 155 1.95 13.03 -8.17
CA PHE A 155 0.66 13.37 -8.76
C PHE A 155 -0.24 14.08 -7.76
N GLU A 156 -0.36 13.60 -6.53
CA GLU A 156 -1.14 14.26 -5.49
C GLU A 156 -0.60 15.68 -5.20
N LEU A 157 0.74 15.86 -5.16
CA LEU A 157 1.37 17.17 -4.96
C LEU A 157 1.06 18.15 -6.11
N ILE A 158 1.21 17.70 -7.36
CA ILE A 158 0.89 18.51 -8.54
C ILE A 158 -0.58 18.89 -8.53
N PHE A 159 -1.48 17.93 -8.30
CA PHE A 159 -2.91 18.19 -8.31
C PHE A 159 -3.33 19.14 -7.18
N SER A 160 -2.82 18.94 -5.97
CA SER A 160 -3.12 19.80 -4.83
C SER A 160 -2.57 21.23 -4.98
N SER A 161 -1.47 21.41 -5.72
CA SER A 161 -0.85 22.73 -5.91
C SER A 161 -1.42 23.48 -7.11
N VAL A 162 -1.69 22.78 -8.21
CA VAL A 162 -2.11 23.40 -9.49
C VAL A 162 -3.62 23.65 -9.56
N LEU A 163 -4.44 22.77 -9.00
CA LEU A 163 -5.90 22.91 -9.12
C LEU A 163 -6.49 24.14 -8.41
N PRO A 164 -5.96 24.62 -7.26
CA PRO A 164 -6.40 25.89 -6.68
C PRO A 164 -6.15 27.10 -7.58
N GLU A 165 -5.05 27.13 -8.34
CA GLU A 165 -4.74 28.20 -9.29
C GLU A 165 -5.65 28.14 -10.54
N ILE A 166 -5.92 26.93 -11.04
CA ILE A 166 -6.90 26.72 -12.13
C ILE A 166 -8.31 27.13 -11.67
N GLY A 167 -8.65 26.90 -10.39
CA GLY A 167 -9.91 27.30 -9.77
C GLY A 167 -10.18 28.81 -9.80
N GLN A 168 -9.15 29.64 -9.99
CA GLN A 168 -9.28 31.09 -10.17
C GLN A 168 -9.63 31.49 -11.61
N ILE A 169 -9.34 30.63 -12.59
CA ILE A 169 -9.56 30.88 -14.03
C ILE A 169 -10.83 30.17 -14.52
N LEU A 170 -11.09 28.97 -14.00
CA LEU A 170 -12.28 28.17 -14.23
C LEU A 170 -12.95 27.93 -12.88
N PRO A 171 -14.26 28.23 -12.69
CA PRO A 171 -14.98 27.96 -11.45
C PRO A 171 -15.25 26.46 -11.28
N ILE A 172 -14.18 25.68 -11.12
CA ILE A 172 -14.24 24.26 -10.85
C ILE A 172 -14.49 24.12 -9.36
N SER A 173 -15.68 23.60 -9.03
CA SER A 173 -16.05 23.33 -7.65
C SER A 173 -15.10 22.32 -7.00
N SER A 174 -14.73 22.56 -5.74
CA SER A 174 -13.78 21.74 -4.97
C SER A 174 -14.12 20.24 -4.89
N TRP A 175 -15.39 19.87 -5.06
CA TRP A 175 -15.81 18.46 -5.10
C TRP A 175 -15.34 17.74 -6.37
N ILE A 176 -15.25 18.43 -7.51
CA ILE A 176 -14.76 17.85 -8.79
C ILE A 176 -13.28 17.50 -8.65
N VAL A 177 -12.51 18.40 -8.03
CA VAL A 177 -11.09 18.21 -7.73
C VAL A 177 -10.87 16.98 -6.86
N GLN A 178 -11.61 16.88 -5.75
CA GLN A 178 -11.54 15.73 -4.85
C GLN A 178 -11.95 14.42 -5.53
N ALA A 179 -13.00 14.46 -6.36
CA ALA A 179 -13.45 13.30 -7.13
C ALA A 179 -12.36 12.85 -8.12
N LEU A 180 -11.73 13.77 -8.84
CA LEU A 180 -10.68 13.45 -9.80
C LEU A 180 -9.44 12.85 -9.12
N THR A 181 -8.98 13.44 -8.01
CA THR A 181 -7.87 12.88 -7.21
C THR A 181 -8.22 11.49 -6.67
N SER A 182 -9.45 11.30 -6.20
CA SER A 182 -9.91 9.99 -5.71
C SER A 182 -9.96 8.94 -6.81
N ILE A 183 -10.43 9.30 -8.02
CA ILE A 183 -10.44 8.42 -9.19
C ILE A 183 -9.02 8.08 -9.62
N LEU A 184 -8.11 9.04 -9.64
CA LEU A 184 -6.70 8.80 -9.97
C LEU A 184 -6.07 7.83 -8.97
N ASN A 185 -6.23 8.07 -7.67
CA ASN A 185 -5.73 7.16 -6.63
C ASN A 185 -6.31 5.76 -6.78
N PHE A 186 -7.62 5.65 -7.05
CA PHE A 186 -8.28 4.36 -7.31
C PHE A 186 -7.70 3.62 -8.52
N ILE A 187 -7.51 4.30 -9.66
CA ILE A 187 -6.91 3.70 -10.88
C ILE A 187 -5.50 3.23 -10.59
N ILE A 188 -4.72 4.05 -9.91
CA ILE A 188 -3.37 3.78 -9.49
C ILE A 188 -3.33 2.50 -8.62
N VAL A 189 -4.08 2.45 -7.52
CA VAL A 189 -4.14 1.25 -6.67
C VAL A 189 -4.58 0.01 -7.46
N SER A 190 -5.55 0.15 -8.37
CA SER A 190 -6.03 -0.94 -9.22
C SER A 190 -4.94 -1.47 -10.18
N LEU A 191 -4.13 -0.58 -10.76
CA LEU A 191 -3.01 -0.94 -11.63
C LEU A 191 -1.90 -1.64 -10.84
N PHE A 192 -1.60 -1.16 -9.64
CA PHE A 192 -0.60 -1.82 -8.79
C PHE A 192 -1.04 -3.21 -8.37
N LEU A 193 -2.31 -3.39 -7.98
CA LEU A 193 -2.86 -4.71 -7.68
C LEU A 193 -2.84 -5.64 -8.90
N ALA A 194 -3.17 -5.12 -10.10
CA ALA A 194 -3.06 -5.88 -11.34
C ALA A 194 -1.61 -6.34 -11.61
N TYR A 195 -0.63 -5.47 -11.37
CA TYR A 195 0.79 -5.81 -11.45
C TYR A 195 1.15 -6.92 -10.46
N LEU A 196 0.73 -6.82 -9.20
CA LEU A 196 1.02 -7.83 -8.19
C LEU A 196 0.44 -9.20 -8.55
N TYR A 197 -0.83 -9.24 -8.97
CA TYR A 197 -1.49 -10.47 -9.40
C TYR A 197 -0.90 -11.04 -10.69
N ARG A 198 -0.19 -10.25 -11.48
CA ARG A 198 0.48 -10.73 -12.70
C ARG A 198 1.91 -11.23 -12.46
N VAL A 199 2.67 -10.55 -11.60
CA VAL A 199 4.13 -10.73 -11.49
C VAL A 199 4.53 -11.63 -10.33
N LEU A 200 3.79 -11.60 -9.22
CA LEU A 200 4.13 -12.43 -8.06
C LEU A 200 3.81 -13.91 -8.20
N PRO A 201 2.66 -14.34 -8.75
CA PRO A 201 2.34 -15.76 -8.78
C PRO A 201 3.31 -16.57 -9.62
N ASP A 202 3.57 -17.81 -9.22
CA ASP A 202 4.38 -18.77 -10.00
C ASP A 202 3.55 -19.42 -11.15
N ILE A 203 2.48 -18.76 -11.60
CA ILE A 203 1.54 -19.26 -12.63
C ILE A 203 1.11 -18.14 -13.57
N LYS A 204 0.73 -18.53 -14.79
CA LYS A 204 0.22 -17.60 -15.81
C LYS A 204 -1.28 -17.40 -15.63
N MET A 205 -1.68 -16.32 -14.98
CA MET A 205 -3.07 -15.87 -14.94
C MET A 205 -3.44 -15.07 -16.20
N GLU A 206 -4.65 -15.24 -16.72
CA GLU A 206 -5.13 -14.45 -17.86
C GLU A 206 -5.54 -13.02 -17.45
N TYR A 207 -5.18 -12.02 -18.27
CA TYR A 207 -5.51 -10.61 -18.02
C TYR A 207 -7.03 -10.35 -17.88
N LYS A 208 -7.85 -11.18 -18.54
CA LYS A 208 -9.32 -11.12 -18.47
C LYS A 208 -9.84 -11.25 -17.04
N PHE A 209 -9.16 -12.00 -16.18
CA PHE A 209 -9.56 -12.20 -14.78
C PHE A 209 -8.80 -11.29 -13.81
N ILE A 210 -7.54 -10.96 -14.12
CA ILE A 210 -6.71 -10.07 -13.31
C ILE A 210 -7.29 -8.66 -13.23
N ILE A 211 -7.66 -8.05 -14.37
CA ILE A 211 -8.08 -6.65 -14.42
C ILE A 211 -9.39 -6.42 -13.64
N PRO A 212 -10.49 -7.17 -13.87
CA PRO A 212 -11.71 -6.96 -13.10
C PRO A 212 -11.51 -7.19 -11.60
N SER A 213 -10.69 -8.18 -11.24
CA SER A 213 -10.44 -8.51 -9.84
C SER A 213 -9.60 -7.43 -9.15
N SER A 214 -8.60 -6.86 -9.81
CA SER A 214 -7.79 -5.78 -9.22
C SER A 214 -8.60 -4.51 -8.98
N PHE A 215 -9.52 -4.16 -9.90
CA PHE A 215 -10.47 -3.05 -9.73
C PHE A 215 -11.45 -3.32 -8.59
N LEU A 216 -11.96 -4.54 -8.49
CA LEU A 216 -12.86 -4.93 -7.40
C LEU A 216 -12.14 -4.89 -6.04
N THR A 217 -10.89 -5.38 -5.97
CA THR A 217 -10.06 -5.30 -4.77
C THR A 217 -9.81 -3.84 -4.36
N ALA A 218 -9.42 -2.98 -5.30
CA ALA A 218 -9.24 -1.55 -5.03
C ALA A 218 -10.54 -0.89 -4.55
N GLY A 219 -11.68 -1.30 -5.10
CA GLY A 219 -13.01 -0.86 -4.68
C GLY A 219 -13.31 -1.26 -3.25
N LEU A 220 -13.03 -2.51 -2.88
CA LEU A 220 -13.20 -2.99 -1.51
C LEU A 220 -12.25 -2.31 -0.52
N ILE A 221 -11.01 -2.03 -0.91
CA ILE A 221 -10.07 -1.27 -0.06
C ILE A 221 -10.58 0.16 0.13
N THR A 222 -11.09 0.79 -0.94
CA THR A 222 -11.63 2.15 -0.89
C THR A 222 -12.89 2.23 -0.03
N LEU A 223 -13.85 1.33 -0.23
CA LEU A 223 -15.03 1.19 0.63
C LEU A 223 -14.63 0.89 2.08
N GLY A 224 -13.65 -0.01 2.22
CA GLY A 224 -13.02 -0.37 3.47
C GLY A 224 -12.51 0.82 4.27
N LYS A 225 -11.88 1.79 3.60
CA LYS A 225 -11.39 3.03 4.22
C LYS A 225 -12.52 3.83 4.85
N TYR A 226 -13.66 3.95 4.17
CA TYR A 226 -14.84 4.64 4.72
C TYR A 226 -15.45 3.89 5.91
N VAL A 227 -15.59 2.57 5.78
CA VAL A 227 -16.09 1.71 6.88
C VAL A 227 -15.17 1.82 8.10
N PHE A 228 -13.85 1.76 7.88
CA PHE A 228 -12.87 1.87 8.94
C PHE A 228 -12.85 3.27 9.58
N SER A 229 -13.04 4.33 8.78
CA SER A 229 -13.19 5.69 9.30
C SER A 229 -14.42 5.83 10.20
N ILE A 230 -15.56 5.26 9.81
CA ILE A 230 -16.77 5.21 10.64
C ILE A 230 -16.51 4.43 11.93
N TYR A 231 -15.81 3.29 11.85
CA TYR A 231 -15.42 2.51 13.01
C TYR A 231 -14.60 3.35 14.01
N LEU A 232 -13.57 4.08 13.54
CA LEU A 232 -12.75 4.92 14.41
C LEU A 232 -13.56 6.03 15.10
N MET A 233 -14.54 6.62 14.40
CA MET A 233 -15.43 7.63 14.97
C MET A 233 -16.29 7.10 16.12
N HIS A 234 -16.77 5.86 16.02
CA HIS A 234 -17.68 5.28 17.02
C HIS A 234 -16.95 4.52 18.14
N ALA A 235 -15.94 3.72 17.79
CA ALA A 235 -15.20 2.92 18.76
C ALA A 235 -14.24 3.78 19.61
N ASN A 236 -13.82 4.94 19.09
CA ASN A 236 -12.85 5.86 19.69
C ASN A 236 -11.69 5.15 20.43
N PRO A 237 -10.89 4.31 19.74
CA PRO A 237 -9.81 3.56 20.39
C PRO A 237 -8.80 4.48 21.07
N THR A 238 -8.59 5.68 20.51
CA THR A 238 -7.71 6.73 21.05
C THR A 238 -8.21 7.32 22.37
N GLY A 239 -9.52 7.42 22.56
CA GLY A 239 -10.11 7.88 23.83
C GLY A 239 -10.06 6.82 24.92
N LEU A 240 -10.25 5.54 24.55
CA LEU A 240 -10.27 4.42 25.49
C LEU A 240 -8.87 3.97 25.92
N TYR A 241 -7.92 3.92 24.99
CA TYR A 241 -6.58 3.37 25.19
C TYR A 241 -5.46 4.42 25.07
N GLY A 242 -5.80 5.70 24.97
CA GLY A 242 -4.83 6.79 24.81
C GLY A 242 -3.99 6.63 23.53
N SER A 243 -2.69 6.90 23.64
CA SER A 243 -1.73 6.78 22.52
C SER A 243 -1.62 5.37 21.94
N ILE A 244 -1.90 4.33 22.73
CA ILE A 244 -1.92 2.93 22.28
C ILE A 244 -3.08 2.67 21.30
N GLY A 245 -4.17 3.44 21.41
CA GLY A 245 -5.33 3.36 20.51
C GLY A 245 -4.97 3.56 19.04
N SER A 246 -3.98 4.41 18.74
CA SER A 246 -3.50 4.64 17.37
C SER A 246 -2.78 3.41 16.79
N LEU A 247 -2.01 2.68 17.62
CA LEU A 247 -1.36 1.44 17.21
C LEU A 247 -2.38 0.34 16.93
N ILE A 248 -3.39 0.20 17.80
CA ILE A 248 -4.49 -0.75 17.63
C ILE A 248 -5.24 -0.46 16.32
N ALA A 249 -5.55 0.81 16.03
CA ALA A 249 -6.18 1.21 14.78
C ALA A 249 -5.35 0.79 13.56
N ILE A 250 -4.04 1.05 13.57
CA ILE A 250 -3.14 0.64 12.48
C ILE A 250 -3.14 -0.88 12.31
N PHE A 251 -3.08 -1.65 13.41
CA PHE A 251 -3.06 -3.11 13.35
C PHE A 251 -4.35 -3.67 12.73
N LEU A 252 -5.50 -3.14 13.17
CA LEU A 252 -6.80 -3.53 12.64
C LEU A 252 -6.94 -3.17 11.15
N TRP A 253 -6.48 -1.97 10.76
CA TRP A 253 -6.54 -1.53 9.38
C TRP A 253 -5.70 -2.42 8.46
N VAL A 254 -4.45 -2.70 8.85
CA VAL A 254 -3.56 -3.55 8.07
C VAL A 254 -4.08 -4.99 7.99
N PHE A 255 -4.61 -5.51 9.10
CA PHE A 255 -5.25 -6.83 9.10
C PHE A 255 -6.46 -6.88 8.17
N PHE A 256 -7.30 -5.86 8.20
CA PHE A 256 -8.48 -5.74 7.33
C PHE A 256 -8.10 -5.68 5.85
N ILE A 257 -7.07 -4.91 5.47
CA ILE A 257 -6.54 -4.91 4.10
C ILE A 257 -6.06 -6.31 3.70
N SER A 258 -5.31 -6.99 4.56
CA SER A 258 -4.81 -8.35 4.28
C SER A 258 -5.95 -9.35 4.06
N VAL A 259 -7.04 -9.23 4.81
CA VAL A 259 -8.26 -10.04 4.59
C VAL A 259 -8.89 -9.75 3.24
N ILE A 260 -9.03 -8.48 2.85
CA ILE A 260 -9.55 -8.13 1.53
C ILE A 260 -8.66 -8.73 0.43
N VAL A 261 -7.36 -8.53 0.50
CA VAL A 261 -6.41 -8.99 -0.51
C VAL A 261 -6.47 -10.51 -0.67
N THR A 262 -6.49 -11.26 0.43
CA THR A 262 -6.55 -12.73 0.39
C THR A 262 -7.88 -13.27 -0.13
N ILE A 263 -9.02 -12.71 0.31
CA ILE A 263 -10.34 -13.08 -0.22
C ILE A 263 -10.38 -12.82 -1.73
N MET A 264 -9.81 -11.71 -2.19
CA MET A 264 -9.85 -11.34 -3.59
C MET A 264 -8.92 -12.18 -4.48
N ILE A 265 -7.82 -12.70 -3.95
CA ILE A 265 -7.02 -13.71 -4.64
C ILE A 265 -7.87 -14.95 -4.91
N GLU A 266 -8.57 -15.46 -3.89
CA GLU A 266 -9.44 -16.63 -4.02
C GLU A 266 -10.63 -16.36 -4.95
N PHE A 267 -11.19 -15.14 -4.90
CA PHE A 267 -12.23 -14.69 -5.82
C PHE A 267 -11.75 -14.78 -7.28
N THR A 268 -10.52 -14.32 -7.55
CA THR A 268 -9.98 -14.30 -8.91
C THR A 268 -9.88 -15.71 -9.48
N LYS A 269 -9.41 -16.67 -8.67
CA LYS A 269 -9.35 -18.10 -9.04
C LYS A 269 -10.73 -18.69 -9.34
N ILE A 270 -11.71 -18.47 -8.46
CA ILE A 270 -13.07 -19.01 -8.65
C ILE A 270 -13.75 -18.34 -9.84
N TYR A 271 -13.50 -17.06 -10.08
CA TYR A 271 -14.02 -16.35 -11.24
C TYR A 271 -13.49 -16.93 -12.55
N GLU A 272 -12.20 -17.30 -12.58
CA GLU A 272 -11.56 -18.02 -13.69
C GLU A 272 -12.17 -19.44 -13.86
N GLU A 273 -12.23 -20.24 -12.80
CA GLU A 273 -12.83 -21.59 -12.80
C GLU A 273 -14.29 -21.57 -13.32
N TYR A 274 -15.08 -20.58 -12.91
CA TYR A 274 -16.49 -20.45 -13.31
C TYR A 274 -16.64 -20.09 -14.81
N ASP A 275 -15.80 -19.20 -15.36
CA ASP A 275 -15.84 -18.82 -16.78
C ASP A 275 -15.47 -20.02 -17.68
N TYR A 276 -14.51 -20.85 -17.28
CA TYR A 276 -14.16 -22.07 -18.02
C TYR A 276 -15.30 -23.11 -18.00
N MET A 277 -15.96 -23.32 -16.85
CA MET A 277 -17.05 -24.31 -16.76
C MET A 277 -18.33 -23.94 -17.52
N HIS A 278 -18.56 -22.66 -17.84
CA HIS A 278 -19.76 -22.19 -18.55
C HIS A 278 -19.52 -21.83 -20.02
N LYS A 279 -18.30 -22.06 -20.51
CA LYS A 279 -17.95 -21.95 -21.94
C LYS A 279 -17.91 -23.30 -22.66
N LEU A 280 -18.04 -24.41 -21.92
CA LEU A 280 -18.28 -25.77 -22.41
C LEU A 280 -19.79 -26.03 -22.49
#